data_AF-A0A2G9FXM8-F1
#
_entry.id   AF-A0A2G9FXM8-F1
#
_cell.length_a   1.000
_cell.length_b   1.000
_cell.length_c   1.000
_cell.angle_alpha   90.00
_cell.angle_beta   90.00
_cell.angle_gamma   90.00
#
_symmetry.space_group_name_H-M   'P 1'
#
loop_
_entity.id
_entity.type
_entity.pdbx_description
1 polymer ?
#
loop_
_entity_poly.entity_id
_entity_poly.type
_entity_poly.pdbx_seq_one_letter_code
_entity_poly.pdbx_strand_id
1 'polypeptide(L)'
;MGWKAAQKLIHHWKILRGDNVMIIRGKDKGETGVIKRVIRSQNRVIVDGKNLVKKHIKQGQGHEGGIFSVEAPLHVSNVQVVDPVTGKPCKVGIKYLEDGTKVRVSRGIGASGSIIPRPEILKIRSTPRPTVVCFVHAPFYYLCLSAAWICSIWSTFCKMPLNCVFVHDDIRR
;
A
#
# COMPACT_ATOMS: atom_id res chain seq x y z
N MET A 1 -4.18 25.77 18.62
CA MET A 1 -4.56 25.66 17.19
C MET A 1 -3.39 26.17 16.36
N GLY A 2 -2.62 25.24 15.76
CA GLY A 2 -1.32 25.56 15.19
C GLY A 2 -1.41 26.11 13.77
N TRP A 3 -0.86 27.30 13.59
CA TRP A 3 -0.39 27.94 12.36
C TRP A 3 0.60 27.05 11.60
N LYS A 4 0.15 25.89 11.09
CA LYS A 4 0.97 25.11 10.16
C LYS A 4 0.98 25.84 8.83
N ALA A 5 2.10 26.45 8.50
CA ALA A 5 2.38 26.93 7.15
C ALA A 5 2.03 25.83 6.14
N ALA A 6 1.29 26.18 5.09
CA ALA A 6 0.99 25.26 4.01
C ALA A 6 2.31 24.76 3.42
N GLN A 7 2.68 23.51 3.73
CA GLN A 7 3.90 22.93 3.17
C GLN A 7 3.76 22.87 1.66
N LYS A 8 4.77 23.37 0.94
CA LYS A 8 4.85 23.22 -0.51
C LYS A 8 4.87 21.73 -0.85
N LEU A 9 3.77 21.23 -1.38
CA LEU A 9 3.64 19.84 -1.81
C LEU A 9 4.47 19.61 -3.07
N ILE A 10 5.12 18.46 -3.15
CA ILE A 10 5.85 18.06 -4.36
C ILE A 10 4.79 17.58 -5.36
N HIS A 11 4.62 18.30 -6.48
CA HIS A 11 3.71 17.89 -7.54
C HIS A 11 4.27 16.70 -8.33
N HIS A 12 5.55 16.73 -8.70
CA HIS A 12 6.21 15.69 -9.50
C HIS A 12 7.06 14.77 -8.62
N TRP A 13 6.54 13.58 -8.34
CA TRP A 13 7.22 12.57 -7.55
C TRP A 13 8.13 11.68 -8.40
N LYS A 14 9.39 11.54 -7.97
CA LYS A 14 10.39 10.67 -8.62
C LYS A 14 10.57 9.31 -7.93
N ILE A 15 10.07 9.19 -6.70
CA ILE A 15 10.19 7.99 -5.85
C ILE A 15 8.85 7.26 -5.85
N LEU A 16 8.91 5.93 -5.96
CA LEU A 16 7.76 5.04 -6.05
C LEU A 16 7.74 4.04 -4.89
N ARG A 17 6.59 3.39 -4.68
CA ARG A 17 6.47 2.25 -3.75
C ARG A 17 7.25 1.06 -4.30
N GLY A 18 8.01 0.37 -3.46
CA GLY A 18 8.86 -0.74 -3.87
C GLY A 18 10.22 -0.36 -4.46
N ASP A 19 10.59 0.93 -4.44
CA ASP A 19 11.96 1.33 -4.78
C ASP A 19 12.92 0.98 -3.63
N ASN A 20 14.14 0.55 -3.96
CA ASN A 20 15.26 0.43 -3.01
C ASN A 20 15.87 1.82 -2.77
N VAL A 21 15.91 2.24 -1.52
CA VAL A 21 16.43 3.55 -1.13
C VAL A 21 17.41 3.46 0.01
N MET A 22 18.36 4.41 0.03
CA MET A 22 19.28 4.61 1.14
C MET A 22 18.95 5.93 1.85
N ILE A 23 19.09 5.92 3.16
CA ILE A 23 18.89 7.09 4.02
C ILE A 23 20.18 7.91 4.05
N ILE A 24 20.08 9.19 3.70
CA ILE A 24 21.22 10.12 3.62
C ILE A 24 21.44 10.84 4.95
N ARG A 25 20.35 11.16 5.65
CA ARG A 25 20.32 11.99 6.85
C ARG A 25 19.28 11.44 7.82
N GLY A 26 19.62 11.40 9.11
CA GLY A 26 18.74 10.92 10.17
C GLY A 26 19.48 10.00 11.13
N LYS A 27 18.73 9.28 11.98
CA LYS A 27 19.25 8.28 12.90
C LYS A 27 19.90 7.12 12.15
N ASP A 28 19.20 6.60 11.14
CA ASP A 28 19.59 5.39 10.41
C ASP A 28 20.37 5.74 9.12
N LYS A 29 21.38 6.61 9.23
CA LYS A 29 22.14 7.09 8.07
C LYS A 29 22.98 5.97 7.44
N GLY A 30 22.95 5.87 6.12
CA GLY A 30 23.72 4.89 5.34
C GLY A 30 23.02 3.53 5.21
N GLU A 31 21.91 3.34 5.90
CA GLU A 31 21.13 2.12 5.79
C GLU A 31 20.26 2.13 4.53
N THR A 32 20.15 0.96 3.91
CA THR A 32 19.30 0.72 2.74
C THR A 32 18.01 0.01 3.15
N GLY A 33 16.91 0.27 2.45
CA GLY A 33 15.63 -0.40 2.66
C GLY A 33 14.65 -0.18 1.50
N VAL A 34 13.59 -0.97 1.48
CA VAL A 34 12.51 -0.88 0.48
C VAL A 34 11.45 0.10 0.97
N ILE A 35 10.84 0.86 0.05
CA ILE A 35 9.71 1.73 0.39
C ILE A 35 8.41 0.93 0.44
N LYS A 36 7.88 0.75 1.66
CA LYS A 36 6.55 0.18 1.92
C LYS A 36 5.43 1.06 1.39
N ARG A 37 5.45 2.35 1.76
CA ARG A 37 4.37 3.30 1.47
C ARG A 37 4.89 4.71 1.25
N VAL A 38 4.26 5.41 0.34
CA VAL A 38 4.52 6.82 0.03
C VAL A 38 3.31 7.66 0.44
N ILE A 39 3.52 8.67 1.29
CA ILE A 39 2.50 9.59 1.79
C ILE A 39 2.69 10.94 1.09
N ARG A 40 1.96 11.15 -0.01
CA ARG A 40 2.11 12.33 -0.86
C ARG A 40 1.62 13.63 -0.21
N SER A 41 0.59 13.56 0.64
CA SER A 41 0.02 14.71 1.33
C SER A 41 0.96 15.38 2.33
N GLN A 42 2.03 14.70 2.74
CA GLN A 42 2.99 15.20 3.73
C GLN A 42 4.43 15.18 3.22
N ASN A 43 4.66 14.86 1.94
CA ASN A 43 6.00 14.65 1.37
C ASN A 43 6.85 13.64 2.17
N ARG A 44 6.24 12.53 2.60
CA ARG A 44 6.88 11.52 3.44
C ARG A 44 6.84 10.12 2.85
N VAL A 45 7.77 9.28 3.28
CA VAL A 45 7.92 7.88 2.89
C VAL A 45 8.09 7.01 4.13
N ILE A 46 7.59 5.77 4.08
CA ILE A 46 7.83 4.74 5.08
C ILE A 46 8.74 3.71 4.43
N VAL A 47 9.89 3.47 5.06
CA VAL A 47 10.90 2.50 4.62
C VAL A 47 10.85 1.32 5.58
N ASP A 48 10.86 0.11 5.02
CA ASP A 48 10.75 -1.12 5.81
C ASP A 48 11.91 -1.26 6.81
N GLY A 49 11.58 -1.53 8.07
CA GLY A 49 12.53 -1.77 9.15
C GLY A 49 13.37 -0.56 9.57
N LYS A 50 13.08 0.66 9.07
CA LYS A 50 13.83 1.90 9.38
C LYS A 50 12.99 2.88 10.17
N ASN A 51 13.67 3.78 10.90
CA ASN A 51 13.07 4.82 11.71
C ASN A 51 12.01 4.27 12.67
N LEU A 52 12.38 3.26 13.44
CA LEU A 52 11.50 2.59 14.39
C LEU A 52 11.20 3.50 15.59
N VAL A 53 9.93 3.59 15.93
CA VAL A 53 9.45 4.33 17.10
C VAL A 53 8.65 3.39 17.98
N LYS A 54 9.00 3.37 19.27
CA LYS A 54 8.24 2.63 20.29
C LYS A 54 6.95 3.37 20.60
N LYS A 55 5.81 2.74 20.33
CA LYS A 55 4.48 3.23 20.69
C LYS A 55 3.94 2.42 21.85
N HIS A 56 3.57 3.11 22.93
CA HIS A 56 2.86 2.52 24.05
C HIS A 56 1.37 2.53 23.72
N ILE A 57 0.77 1.36 23.58
CA ILE A 57 -0.65 1.21 23.30
C ILE A 57 -1.31 0.65 24.56
N LYS A 58 -2.34 1.37 25.04
CA LYS A 58 -3.18 0.89 26.15
C LYS A 58 -4.00 -0.30 25.68
N GLN A 59 -4.16 -1.29 26.54
CA GLN A 59 -5.05 -2.43 26.28
C GLN A 59 -6.50 -1.97 26.10
N GLY A 60 -7.22 -2.62 25.20
CA GLY A 60 -8.65 -2.41 24.96
C GLY A 60 -9.32 -3.71 24.51
N GLN A 61 -10.63 -3.66 24.24
CA GLN A 61 -11.35 -4.86 23.77
C GLN A 61 -10.80 -5.30 22.40
N GLY A 62 -10.24 -6.51 22.36
CA GLY A 62 -9.74 -7.14 21.14
C GLY A 62 -8.30 -6.82 20.74
N HIS A 63 -7.54 -6.07 21.54
CA HIS A 63 -6.11 -5.84 21.30
C HIS A 63 -5.29 -5.87 22.59
N GLU A 64 -4.22 -6.66 22.56
CA GLU A 64 -3.27 -6.74 23.66
C GLU A 64 -2.55 -5.40 23.84
N GLY A 65 -2.42 -4.97 25.10
CA GLY A 65 -1.62 -3.81 25.46
C GLY A 65 -0.13 -4.13 25.40
N GLY A 66 0.70 -3.14 25.08
CA GLY A 66 2.14 -3.37 25.01
C GLY A 66 2.95 -2.25 24.37
N ILE A 67 4.24 -2.51 24.26
CA ILE A 67 5.20 -1.65 23.57
C ILE A 67 5.39 -2.19 22.16
N PHE A 68 4.82 -1.50 21.18
CA PHE A 68 4.92 -1.86 19.77
C PHE A 68 5.99 -1.03 19.08
N SER A 69 6.91 -1.69 18.38
CA SER A 69 7.86 -1.03 17.49
C SER A 69 7.20 -0.79 16.14
N VAL A 70 6.96 0.47 15.79
CA VAL A 70 6.29 0.85 14.53
C VAL A 70 7.21 1.72 13.69
N GLU A 71 7.26 1.47 12.39
CA GLU A 71 7.97 2.28 11.40
C GLU A 71 7.37 3.70 11.32
N ALA A 72 8.20 4.72 11.49
CA ALA A 72 7.78 6.11 11.39
C ALA A 72 8.17 6.74 10.04
N PRO A 73 7.36 7.68 9.53
CA PRO A 73 7.58 8.25 8.20
C PRO A 73 8.78 9.23 8.17
N LEU A 74 9.65 9.04 7.18
CA LEU A 74 10.78 9.91 6.85
C LEU A 74 10.39 10.93 5.77
N HIS A 75 11.02 12.10 5.78
CA HIS A 75 10.80 13.09 4.72
C HIS A 75 11.54 12.70 3.44
N VAL A 76 10.93 12.97 2.28
CA VAL A 76 11.46 12.59 0.95
C VAL A 76 12.88 13.11 0.68
N SER A 77 13.24 14.28 1.22
CA SER A 77 14.58 14.85 1.05
C SER A 77 15.70 14.04 1.68
N ASN A 78 15.38 13.17 2.64
CA ASN A 78 16.38 12.43 3.42
C ASN A 78 16.67 11.04 2.83
N VAL A 79 15.97 10.67 1.75
CA VAL A 79 16.14 9.38 1.07
C VAL A 79 16.60 9.58 -0.36
N GLN A 80 17.44 8.68 -0.84
CA GLN A 80 17.87 8.61 -2.24
C GLN A 80 17.69 7.19 -2.76
N VAL A 81 17.38 7.05 -4.05
CA VAL A 81 17.29 5.72 -4.68
C VAL A 81 18.69 5.13 -4.78
N VAL A 82 18.78 3.82 -4.62
CA VAL A 82 20.04 3.08 -4.76
C VAL A 82 20.16 2.56 -6.18
N ASP A 83 21.36 2.71 -6.75
CA ASP A 83 21.68 2.09 -8.03
C ASP A 83 21.80 0.57 -7.89
N PRO A 84 21.13 -0.23 -8.74
CA PRO A 84 21.17 -1.69 -8.64
C PRO A 84 22.56 -2.26 -8.92
N VAL A 85 23.38 -1.57 -9.72
CA VAL A 85 24.73 -2.02 -10.10
C VAL A 85 25.78 -1.57 -9.08
N THR A 86 25.72 -0.30 -8.68
CA THR A 86 26.81 0.34 -7.92
C THR A 86 26.52 0.40 -6.43
N GLY A 87 25.27 0.20 -6.00
CA GLY A 87 24.87 0.30 -4.59
C GLY A 87 24.97 1.72 -4.01
N LYS A 88 25.29 2.72 -4.84
CA LYS A 88 25.47 4.11 -4.43
C LYS A 88 24.13 4.88 -4.47
N PRO A 89 23.98 5.93 -3.65
CA PRO A 89 22.82 6.81 -3.72
C PRO A 89 22.87 7.62 -5.02
N CYS A 90 21.78 7.60 -5.77
CA CYS A 90 21.68 8.29 -7.05
C CYS A 90 20.45 9.21 -7.11
N LYS A 91 20.48 10.13 -8.08
CA LYS A 91 19.33 10.94 -8.47
C LYS A 91 18.63 10.30 -9.65
N VAL A 92 17.30 10.26 -9.62
CA VAL A 92 16.50 9.73 -10.73
C VAL A 92 16.36 10.77 -11.86
N GLY A 93 16.74 10.36 -13.06
CA GLY A 93 16.43 11.00 -14.34
C GLY A 93 15.38 10.20 -15.12
N ILE A 94 14.86 10.82 -16.18
CA ILE A 94 13.94 10.19 -17.12
C ILE A 94 14.63 10.25 -18.49
N LYS A 95 14.66 9.13 -19.21
CA LYS A 95 15.08 9.06 -20.61
C LYS A 95 14.03 8.33 -21.43
N TYR A 96 13.99 8.64 -22.73
CA TYR A 96 13.21 7.89 -23.71
C TYR A 96 14.17 6.96 -24.46
N LEU A 97 13.77 5.70 -24.62
CA LEU A 97 14.46 4.76 -25.49
C LEU A 97 14.07 5.01 -26.95
N GLU A 98 14.76 4.35 -27.89
CA GLU A 98 14.46 4.40 -29.33
C GLU A 98 13.03 3.92 -29.62
N ASP A 99 12.52 2.98 -28.81
CA ASP A 99 11.13 2.48 -28.87
C ASP A 99 10.08 3.50 -28.36
N GLY A 100 10.50 4.68 -27.89
CA GLY A 100 9.62 5.69 -27.27
C GLY A 100 9.21 5.39 -25.82
N THR A 101 9.64 4.26 -25.26
CA THR A 101 9.32 3.89 -23.87
C THR A 101 10.04 4.79 -22.87
N LYS A 102 9.29 5.28 -21.88
CA LYS A 102 9.80 6.15 -20.81
C LYS A 102 10.43 5.33 -19.69
N VAL A 103 11.74 5.45 -19.53
CA VAL A 103 12.51 4.74 -18.50
C VAL A 103 13.12 5.69 -17.47
N ARG A 104 13.27 5.19 -16.24
CA ARG A 104 13.98 5.89 -15.17
C ARG A 104 15.45 5.51 -15.26
N VAL A 105 16.34 6.50 -15.18
CA VAL A 105 17.78 6.31 -15.30
C VAL A 105 18.49 6.94 -14.12
N SER A 106 19.54 6.31 -13.63
CA SER A 106 20.37 6.87 -12.57
C SER A 106 21.26 8.00 -13.07
N ARG A 107 21.37 9.06 -12.26
CA ARG A 107 22.24 10.23 -12.51
C ARG A 107 23.02 10.58 -11.26
N GLY A 108 24.29 10.94 -11.42
CA GLY A 108 25.13 11.43 -10.33
C GLY A 108 26.59 11.02 -10.48
N ILE A 109 27.43 11.54 -9.58
CA ILE A 109 28.84 11.15 -9.49
C ILE A 109 28.90 9.69 -8.99
N GLY A 110 29.42 8.79 -9.82
CA GLY A 110 29.47 7.36 -9.52
C GLY A 110 28.19 6.56 -9.82
N ALA A 111 27.23 7.12 -10.57
CA ALA A 111 26.09 6.37 -11.09
C ALA A 111 26.42 5.73 -12.45
N SER A 112 26.04 4.47 -12.65
CA SER A 112 26.30 3.70 -13.88
C SER A 112 25.45 4.13 -15.08
N GLY A 113 24.50 5.06 -14.90
CA GLY A 113 23.52 5.39 -15.94
C GLY A 113 22.56 4.23 -16.25
N SER A 114 22.47 3.27 -15.32
CA SER A 114 21.61 2.10 -15.42
C SER A 114 20.13 2.47 -15.36
N ILE A 115 19.32 1.63 -16.00
CA ILE A 115 17.86 1.74 -15.99
C ILE A 115 17.37 1.23 -14.64
N ILE A 116 16.72 2.11 -13.87
CA ILE A 116 16.06 1.73 -12.62
C ILE A 116 14.67 1.21 -13.01
N PRO A 117 14.40 -0.11 -12.87
CA PRO A 117 13.13 -0.67 -13.29
C PRO A 117 11.99 -0.07 -12.48
N ARG A 118 10.81 0.00 -13.11
CA ARG A 118 9.60 0.36 -12.38
C ARG A 118 9.18 -0.84 -11.52
N PRO A 119 9.02 -0.69 -10.19
CA PRO A 119 8.72 -1.83 -9.32
C PRO A 119 7.35 -2.45 -9.63
N GLU A 120 7.27 -3.76 -9.54
CA GLU A 120 6.09 -4.55 -9.89
C GLU A 120 4.90 -4.30 -8.97
N ILE A 121 5.15 -3.91 -7.71
CA ILE A 121 4.13 -3.64 -6.69
C ILE A 121 3.12 -2.55 -7.12
N LEU A 122 3.46 -1.74 -8.12
CA LEU A 122 2.57 -0.73 -8.68
C LEU A 122 1.53 -1.31 -9.65
N LYS A 123 1.77 -2.50 -10.21
CA LYS A 123 0.82 -3.19 -11.09
C LYS A 123 -0.28 -3.88 -10.28
N ILE A 124 0.03 -4.27 -9.04
CA ILE A 124 -0.89 -4.97 -8.14
C ILE A 124 -1.92 -3.98 -7.57
N ARG A 125 -3.20 -4.38 -7.58
CA ARG A 125 -4.28 -3.62 -6.94
C ARG A 125 -4.21 -3.84 -5.44
N SER A 126 -4.38 -2.76 -4.66
CA SER A 126 -4.41 -2.86 -3.19
C SER A 126 -5.67 -3.55 -2.66
N THR A 127 -6.77 -3.41 -3.39
CA THR A 127 -8.03 -4.10 -3.07
C THR A 127 -8.28 -5.16 -4.13
N PRO A 128 -8.44 -6.43 -3.75
CA PRO A 128 -8.83 -7.46 -4.70
C PRO A 128 -10.22 -7.11 -5.26
N ARG A 129 -10.46 -7.42 -6.53
CA ARG A 129 -11.82 -7.35 -7.06
C ARG A 129 -12.63 -8.46 -6.38
N PRO A 130 -13.82 -8.16 -5.84
CA PRO A 130 -14.72 -9.22 -5.41
C PRO A 130 -15.00 -10.10 -6.63
N THR A 131 -14.78 -11.41 -6.49
CA THR A 131 -15.04 -12.41 -7.54
C THR A 131 -16.53 -12.73 -7.65
N VAL A 132 -17.29 -12.47 -6.57
CA VAL A 132 -18.74 -12.60 -6.53
C VAL A 132 -19.35 -11.20 -6.59
N VAL A 133 -20.06 -10.91 -7.68
CA VAL A 133 -20.97 -9.75 -7.74
C VAL A 133 -22.19 -10.10 -6.90
N CYS A 134 -22.20 -9.70 -5.62
CA CYS A 134 -23.47 -9.62 -4.90
C CYS A 134 -24.34 -8.59 -5.64
N PHE A 135 -25.51 -9.02 -6.12
CA PHE A 135 -26.55 -8.12 -6.60
C PHE A 135 -27.06 -7.29 -5.41
N VAL A 136 -26.38 -6.18 -5.08
CA VAL A 136 -26.84 -5.23 -4.05
C VAL A 136 -27.73 -4.12 -4.65
N HIS A 137 -28.10 -4.24 -5.93
CA HIS A 137 -29.19 -3.47 -6.52
C HIS A 137 -30.14 -4.39 -7.28
N ALA A 138 -30.98 -5.13 -6.55
CA ALA A 138 -32.31 -5.41 -7.08
C ALA A 138 -33.10 -4.10 -6.96
N PRO A 139 -33.55 -3.47 -8.06
CA PRO A 139 -34.51 -2.40 -7.94
C PRO A 139 -35.75 -2.99 -7.26
N PHE A 140 -36.11 -2.36 -6.16
CA PHE A 140 -37.33 -2.51 -5.42
C PHE A 140 -38.50 -2.14 -6.35
N TYR A 141 -38.87 -3.00 -7.29
CA TYR A 141 -40.15 -2.90 -7.98
C TYR A 141 -41.18 -3.72 -7.21
N TYR A 142 -41.89 -2.95 -6.39
CA TYR A 142 -43.18 -3.27 -5.82
C TYR A 142 -44.19 -3.64 -6.94
N LEU A 143 -45.17 -4.45 -6.53
CA LEU A 143 -46.56 -4.54 -7.03
C LEU A 143 -46.91 -5.43 -8.24
N CYS A 144 -47.54 -6.55 -7.86
CA CYS A 144 -48.95 -6.88 -8.13
C CYS A 144 -49.28 -7.91 -9.23
N LEU A 145 -50.14 -8.86 -8.80
CA LEU A 145 -51.16 -9.61 -9.55
C LEU A 145 -50.73 -10.89 -10.29
N SER A 146 -50.79 -12.01 -9.56
CA SER A 146 -51.67 -13.17 -9.85
C SER A 146 -51.17 -14.34 -8.99
N ALA A 147 -51.89 -14.69 -7.93
CA ALA A 147 -52.99 -15.66 -7.92
C ALA A 147 -52.48 -17.04 -7.46
N ALA A 148 -53.02 -17.44 -6.30
CA ALA A 148 -53.25 -18.79 -5.77
C ALA A 148 -52.42 -19.97 -6.31
N TRP A 149 -51.90 -20.79 -5.39
CA TRP A 149 -50.96 -21.93 -5.53
C TRP A 149 -49.52 -21.48 -5.22
N ILE A 150 -48.88 -21.80 -4.10
CA ILE A 150 -48.75 -23.06 -3.39
C ILE A 150 -48.59 -22.72 -1.90
N CYS A 151 -49.63 -22.97 -1.13
CA CYS A 151 -49.66 -22.83 0.33
C CYS A 151 -50.07 -24.18 0.91
N SER A 152 -49.24 -25.22 0.78
CA SER A 152 -49.54 -26.54 1.41
C SER A 152 -48.42 -27.58 1.41
N ILE A 153 -47.21 -27.33 0.90
CA ILE A 153 -46.11 -28.32 0.95
C ILE A 153 -44.77 -27.62 1.22
N TRP A 154 -44.54 -27.14 2.45
CA TRP A 154 -43.18 -26.94 2.97
C TRP A 154 -43.16 -26.66 4.49
N SER A 155 -43.72 -27.55 5.31
CA SER A 155 -43.53 -27.49 6.77
C SER A 155 -42.40 -28.40 7.28
N THR A 156 -41.53 -28.91 6.41
CA THR A 156 -40.57 -29.94 6.84
C THR A 156 -39.24 -29.91 6.10
N PHE A 157 -38.63 -28.74 5.84
CA PHE A 157 -37.22 -28.72 5.45
C PHE A 157 -36.54 -27.37 5.68
N CYS A 158 -36.39 -26.94 6.93
CA CYS A 158 -35.42 -25.89 7.27
C CYS A 158 -35.01 -25.94 8.74
N LYS A 159 -34.32 -27.02 9.12
CA LYS A 159 -33.35 -26.99 10.22
C LYS A 159 -32.00 -27.39 9.62
N MET A 160 -31.26 -26.40 9.16
CA MET A 160 -29.81 -26.51 9.07
C MET A 160 -29.19 -25.38 9.90
N PRO A 161 -28.27 -25.69 10.82
CA PRO A 161 -27.64 -24.70 11.65
C PRO A 161 -26.67 -23.85 10.81
N LEU A 162 -26.79 -22.54 10.99
CA LEU A 162 -25.76 -21.56 10.64
C LEU A 162 -24.49 -21.88 11.45
N ASN A 163 -23.58 -22.64 10.86
CA ASN A 163 -22.17 -22.61 11.24
C ASN A 163 -21.39 -22.04 10.06
N CYS A 164 -21.33 -20.70 10.00
CA CYS A 164 -20.29 -19.99 9.27
C CYS A 164 -18.97 -20.23 10.01
N VAL A 165 -18.23 -21.27 9.62
CA VAL A 165 -16.81 -21.35 9.93
C VAL A 165 -16.12 -20.34 9.01
N PHE A 166 -15.69 -19.22 9.59
CA PHE A 166 -14.66 -18.36 9.00
C PHE A 166 -13.38 -19.19 8.91
N VAL A 167 -13.10 -19.76 7.73
CA VAL A 167 -11.76 -20.24 7.43
C VAL A 167 -10.92 -19.02 7.07
N HIS A 168 -10.12 -18.60 8.04
CA HIS A 168 -9.02 -17.67 7.84
C HIS A 168 -7.95 -18.45 7.05
N ASP A 169 -7.90 -18.29 5.72
CA ASP A 169 -6.80 -18.81 4.94
C ASP A 169 -5.54 -17.95 5.20
N ASP A 170 -4.68 -18.53 6.04
CA ASP A 170 -3.27 -18.21 6.25
C ASP A 170 -2.54 -18.23 4.90
N ILE A 171 -2.19 -17.07 4.35
CA ILE A 171 -1.15 -16.98 3.32
C ILE A 171 0.09 -16.39 3.99
N ARG A 172 0.78 -17.27 4.72
CA ARG A 172 2.23 -17.24 4.91
C ARG A 172 2.85 -18.12 3.82
N ARG A 173 3.52 -17.50 2.86
CA ARG A 173 4.78 -17.93 2.24
C ARG A 173 5.46 -16.70 1.65
#